data_AF-A0A2B8ARI6-F1
#
_entry.id   AF-A0A2B8ARI6-F1
#
_cell.length_a   1.000
_cell.length_b   1.000
_cell.length_c   1.000
_cell.angle_alpha   90.00
_cell.angle_beta   90.00
_cell.angle_gamma   90.00
#
_symmetry.space_group_name_H-M   'P 1'
#
loop_
_entity.id
_entity.type
_entity.pdbx_description
1 polymer ?
#
loop_
_entity_poly.entity_id
_entity_poly.type
_entity_poly.pdbx_seq_one_letter_code
_entity_poly.pdbx_strand_id
1 'polypeptide(L)' 'TELDSWDATGLGVIMGVHRRAGRAGRRLVLRGVPPQMQRLLVATRLHRILAIEGGLEAEALPRV' A
#
# COMPACT_ATOMS: atom_id res chain seq x y z
N THR A 1 0.80 -3.95 19.86
CA THR A 1 -0.06 -2.83 19.45
C THR A 1 -0.12 -2.86 17.94
N GLU A 2 -0.91 -3.79 17.40
CA GLU A 2 -1.08 -3.92 15.95
C GLU A 2 -2.24 -3.03 15.51
N LEU A 3 -2.00 -2.24 14.45
CA LEU A 3 -2.99 -1.37 13.87
C LEU A 3 -3.96 -2.23 13.04
N ASP A 4 -4.91 -2.89 13.70
CA ASP A 4 -5.84 -3.85 13.09
C ASP A 4 -6.85 -3.21 12.12
N SER A 5 -6.92 -1.88 12.08
CA SER A 5 -7.75 -1.15 11.13
C SER A 5 -6.97 -0.02 10.44
N TRP A 6 -6.88 -0.13 9.12
CA TRP A 6 -6.55 0.99 8.26
C TRP A 6 -7.84 1.69 7.87
N ASP A 7 -8.07 2.88 8.44
CA ASP A 7 -9.24 3.71 8.16
C ASP A 7 -8.93 4.75 7.05
N ALA A 8 -9.91 5.60 6.75
CA ALA A 8 -9.74 6.69 5.79
C ALA A 8 -8.60 7.66 6.19
N THR A 9 -8.34 7.81 7.49
CA THR A 9 -7.29 8.67 8.03
C THR A 9 -5.90 8.15 7.69
N GLY A 10 -5.65 6.87 7.98
CA GLY A 10 -4.38 6.20 7.66
C GLY A 10 -4.07 6.25 6.16
N LEU A 11 -5.09 6.02 5.32
CA LEU A 11 -4.97 6.18 3.86
C LEU A 11 -4.66 7.63 3.48
N GLY A 12 -5.30 8.61 4.11
CA GLY A 12 -5.05 10.03 3.88
C GLY A 12 -3.60 10.44 4.15
N VAL A 13 -2.98 9.89 5.21
CA VAL A 13 -1.58 10.12 5.55
C VAL A 13 -0.65 9.55 4.47
N ILE A 14 -0.83 8.28 4.08
CA ILE A 14 -0.04 7.65 2.99
C ILE A 14 -0.17 8.47 1.70
N MET A 15 -1.39 8.88 1.36
CA MET A 15 -1.66 9.68 0.18
C MET A 15 -1.01 11.07 0.24
N GLY A 16 -0.96 11.69 1.43
CA GLY A 16 -0.23 12.93 1.67
C GLY A 16 1.28 12.78 1.41
N VAL A 17 1.88 11.71 1.93
CA VAL A 17 3.30 11.40 1.71
C VAL A 17 3.57 11.10 0.23
N HIS A 18 2.72 10.30 -0.42
CA HIS A 18 2.83 10.00 -1.85
C HIS A 18 2.82 11.28 -2.70
N ARG A 19 1.85 12.17 -2.46
CA ARG A 19 1.77 13.46 -3.17
C ARG A 19 3.00 14.34 -2.92
N ARG A 20 3.49 14.38 -1.68
CA ARG A 20 4.69 15.16 -1.32
C ARG A 20 5.93 14.60 -2.00
N ALA A 21 6.10 13.28 -2.02
CA ALA A 21 7.19 12.61 -2.71
C ALA A 21 7.15 12.93 -4.21
N GLY A 22 5.99 12.79 -4.86
CA GLY A 22 5.81 13.09 -6.27
C GLY A 22 6.16 14.54 -6.64
N ARG A 23 5.75 15.52 -5.81
CA ARG A 23 6.14 16.93 -5.99
C ARG A 23 7.64 17.18 -5.87
N ALA A 24 8.34 16.36 -5.10
CA ALA A 24 9.78 16.42 -4.94
C ALA A 24 10.55 15.55 -5.95
N GLY A 25 9.88 14.97 -6.96
CA GLY A 25 10.50 14.04 -7.92
C GLY A 25 10.92 12.70 -7.29
N ARG A 26 10.38 12.36 -6.12
CA ARG A 26 10.65 11.13 -5.38
C ARG A 26 9.45 10.18 -5.46
N ARG A 27 9.67 8.89 -5.22
CA ARG A 27 8.61 7.88 -5.18
C ARG A 27 8.49 7.31 -3.77
N LEU A 28 7.26 7.19 -3.27
CA LEU A 28 6.96 6.45 -2.05
C LEU A 28 6.86 4.95 -2.38
N VAL A 29 7.60 4.12 -1.65
CA VAL A 29 7.53 2.66 -1.73
C VAL A 29 7.10 2.12 -0.38
N LEU A 30 6.01 1.37 -0.34
CA LEU A 30 5.55 0.67 0.85
C LEU A 30 6.30 -0.67 0.98
N ARG A 31 6.86 -0.95 2.16
CA ARG A 31 7.64 -2.15 2.48
C ARG A 31 6.90 -2.92 3.59
N GLY A 32 6.95 -4.26 3.57
CA GLY A 32 6.36 -5.09 4.64
C GLY A 32 4.84 -4.90 4.80
N VAL A 33 4.10 -4.67 3.71
CA VAL A 33 2.66 -4.42 3.75
C VAL A 33 1.91 -5.70 4.16
N PRO A 34 1.19 -5.72 5.29
CA PRO A 34 0.44 -6.90 5.73
C PRO A 34 -0.65 -7.29 4.71
N PRO A 35 -1.04 -8.58 4.61
CA PRO A 35 -2.01 -9.05 3.62
C PRO A 35 -3.37 -8.32 3.67
N GLN A 36 -3.85 -7.96 4.87
CA GLN A 36 -5.09 -7.18 5.02
C GLN A 36 -4.98 -5.79 4.40
N MET A 37 -3.84 -5.12 4.55
CA MET A 37 -3.61 -3.81 3.93
C MET A 37 -3.41 -3.93 2.41
N GLN A 38 -2.76 -4.99 1.93
CA GLN A 38 -2.67 -5.26 0.48
C GLN A 38 -4.08 -5.37 -0.14
N ARG A 39 -4.98 -6.14 0.48
CA ARG A 39 -6.38 -6.25 0.04
C ARG A 39 -7.09 -4.89 0.01
N LEU A 40 -6.87 -4.04 1.02
CA LEU A 40 -7.45 -2.69 1.04
C LEU A 40 -6.92 -1.81 -0.10
N LEU A 41 -5.62 -1.85 -0.37
CA LEU A 41 -5.00 -1.12 -1.49
C LEU A 41 -5.47 -1.64 -2.86
N VAL A 42 -5.82 -2.93 -2.96
CA VAL A 42 -6.47 -3.51 -4.14
C VAL A 42 -7.90 -2.99 -4.29
N ALA A 43 -8.71 -3.13 -3.24
CA ALA A 43 -10.12 -2.72 -3.24
C ALA A 43 -10.31 -1.23 -3.55
N THR A 44 -9.41 -0.39 -3.03
CA THR A 44 -9.41 1.07 -3.27
C THR A 44 -8.65 1.48 -4.54
N ARG A 45 -8.07 0.52 -5.27
CA ARG A 45 -7.22 0.72 -6.46
C ARG A 45 -5.95 1.55 -6.23
N LEU A 46 -5.59 1.85 -4.98
CA LEU A 46 -4.40 2.62 -4.64
C LEU A 46 -3.09 1.92 -5.02
N HIS A 47 -3.10 0.60 -5.15
CA HIS A 47 -1.97 -0.17 -5.67
C HIS A 47 -1.51 0.22 -7.08
N ARG A 48 -2.35 0.92 -7.87
CA ARG A 48 -1.99 1.40 -9.21
C ARG A 48 -1.11 2.64 -9.17
N ILE A 49 -1.12 3.36 -8.06
CA ILE A 49 -0.38 4.63 -7.88
C ILE A 49 0.68 4.55 -6.79
N LEU A 50 0.51 3.65 -5.82
CA LEU A 50 1.50 3.37 -4.79
C LEU A 50 2.40 2.23 -5.22
N ALA A 51 3.72 2.42 -5.11
CA ALA A 51 4.67 1.34 -5.31
C ALA A 51 4.77 0.49 -4.05
N ILE A 52 4.77 -0.83 -4.21
CA ILE A 52 4.88 -1.81 -3.13
C ILE A 52 6.09 -2.68 -3.42
N GLU A 53 6.96 -2.87 -2.43
CA GLU A 53 8.07 -3.80 -2.54
C GLU A 53 7.59 -5.24 -2.68
N GLY A 54 8.23 -5.99 -3.57
CA GLY A 54 7.83 -7.37 -3.88
C GLY A 54 6.61 -7.46 -4.79
N GLY A 55 6.05 -6.32 -5.24
CA GLY A 55 4.80 -6.32 -5.99
C GLY A 55 3.61 -6.70 -5.11
N LEU A 56 2.39 -6.53 -5.63
CA LEU A 56 1.24 -7.24 -5.10
C LEU A 56 1.23 -8.62 -5.72
N GLU A 57 2.10 -9.49 -5.23
CA GLU A 57 2.02 -10.90 -5.58
C GLU A 57 0.65 -11.41 -5.11
N ALA A 58 -0.25 -11.62 -6.07
CA ALA A 58 -1.39 -12.54 -5.92
C ALA A 58 -0.91 -14.00 -5.80
N GLU A 59 0.35 -14.22 -5.40
CA GLU A 59 1.15 -15.43 -5.58
C GLU A 59 1.48 -16.10 -4.25
N ALA A 60 0.62 -15.90 -3.24
CA ALA A 60 0.56 -16.72 -2.04
C ALA A 60 -0.53 -17.82 -2.13
N LEU A 61 -0.92 -18.23 -3.34
CA LEU A 61 -1.57 -19.52 -3.51
C LEU A 61 -0.49 -20.58 -3.67
N PRO A 62 -0.40 -21.58 -2.77
CA PRO A 62 0.47 -22.72 -3.01
C PRO A 62 -0.04 -23.39 -4.29
N ARG A 63 0.81 -23.45 -5.32
CA ARG A 63 0.56 -24.31 -6.47
C ARG A 63 0.70 -25.75 -5.96
N VAL A 64 -0.44 -26.36 -5.62
CA VAL A 64 -0.61 -27.81 -5.44
C VAL A 64 -1.35 -28.34 -6.65
#